data_AF-A0A9P1HU04-F1
#
_entry.id   AF-A0A9P1HU04-F1
#
_cell.length_a   1.000
_cell.length_b   1.000
_cell.length_c   1.000
_cell.angle_alpha   90.00
_cell.angle_beta   90.00
_cell.angle_gamma   90.00
#
_symmetry.space_group_name_H-M   'P 1'
#
loop_
_entity.id
_entity.type
_entity.pdbx_description
1 polymer ?
#
loop_
_entity_poly.entity_id
_entity_poly.type
_entity_poly.pdbx_seq_one_letter_code
_entity_poly.pdbx_strand_id
1 'polypeptide(L)'
;MNITKEQLEKDFISSGERDRVTAAIIERLKSEGWVDEVKQLIRKEIKEQGIKDVDPNTLYEQLKGPARRLISNSTKEELFKSVKTWVSERTGVLDI
;
A
#
# COMPACT_ATOMS: atom_id res chain seq x y z
N MET A 1 18.03 23.91 8.13
CA MET A 1 16.71 24.36 7.63
C MET A 1 15.66 23.44 8.23
N ASN A 2 14.62 23.98 8.86
CA ASN A 2 13.51 23.14 9.33
C ASN A 2 12.61 22.83 8.12
N ILE A 3 12.77 21.63 7.55
CA ILE A 3 11.91 21.16 6.45
C ILE A 3 10.55 20.78 7.07
N THR A 4 9.45 21.29 6.51
CA THR A 4 8.10 20.94 6.99
C THR A 4 7.66 19.60 6.42
N LYS A 5 6.68 18.97 7.07
CA LYS A 5 6.04 17.75 6.57
C LYS A 5 5.46 17.94 5.16
N GLU A 6 4.78 19.06 4.92
CA GLU A 6 4.17 19.37 3.62
C GLU A 6 5.22 19.50 2.53
N GLN A 7 6.37 20.11 2.85
CA GLN A 7 7.50 20.21 1.93
C GLN A 7 8.04 18.81 1.59
N LEU A 8 8.21 17.94 2.59
CA LEU A 8 8.65 16.55 2.39
C LEU A 8 7.65 15.75 1.56
N GLU A 9 6.35 15.86 1.82
CA GLU A 9 5.33 15.15 1.04
C GLU A 9 5.33 15.61 -0.43
N LYS A 10 5.44 16.93 -0.66
CA LYS A 10 5.56 17.49 -2.00
C LYS A 10 6.80 16.97 -2.70
N ASP A 11 7.96 17.02 -2.03
CA ASP A 11 9.23 16.59 -2.60
C ASP A 11 9.24 15.08 -2.88
N PHE A 12 8.63 14.26 -2.01
CA PHE A 12 8.51 12.80 -2.17
C PHE A 12 7.70 12.44 -3.42
N ILE A 13 6.66 13.23 -3.71
CA ILE A 13 5.86 13.09 -4.92
C ILE A 13 6.64 13.61 -6.14
N SER A 14 7.11 14.86 -6.10
CA SER A 14 7.72 15.50 -7.27
C SER A 14 9.07 14.92 -7.66
N SER A 15 9.78 14.25 -6.75
CA SER A 15 11.03 13.56 -7.07
C SER A 15 10.82 12.19 -7.72
N GLY A 16 9.57 11.71 -7.87
CA GLY A 16 9.24 10.38 -8.36
C GLY A 16 9.48 9.25 -7.34
N GLU A 17 9.84 9.58 -6.11
CA GLU A 17 10.16 8.57 -5.10
C GLU A 17 8.90 7.82 -4.67
N ARG A 18 7.77 8.52 -4.52
CA ARG A 18 6.48 7.89 -4.25
C ARG A 18 6.17 6.79 -5.26
N ASP A 19 6.40 7.05 -6.54
CA ASP A 19 6.08 6.10 -7.61
C ASP A 19 7.04 4.92 -7.57
N ARG A 20 8.33 5.16 -7.30
CA ARG A 20 9.35 4.12 -7.09
C ARG A 20 8.98 3.18 -5.93
N VAL A 21 8.65 3.75 -4.76
CA VAL A 21 8.24 2.99 -3.57
C VAL A 21 6.94 2.24 -3.84
N THR A 22 5.97 2.87 -4.50
CA THR A 22 4.69 2.24 -4.86
C THR A 22 4.92 1.03 -5.77
N ALA A 23 5.74 1.15 -6.81
CA ALA A 23 6.07 0.05 -7.71
C ALA A 23 6.74 -1.12 -6.96
N ALA A 24 7.70 -0.84 -6.07
CA ALA A 24 8.37 -1.85 -5.28
C ALA A 24 7.40 -2.62 -4.37
N ILE A 25 6.48 -1.92 -3.70
CA ILE A 25 5.47 -2.55 -2.84
C ILE A 25 4.46 -3.36 -3.67
N ILE A 26 4.05 -2.89 -4.85
CA ILE A 26 3.17 -3.66 -5.75
C ILE A 26 3.82 -4.98 -6.16
N GLU A 27 5.10 -4.96 -6.55
CA GLU A 27 5.83 -6.18 -6.92
C GLU A 27 5.98 -7.12 -5.72
N ARG A 28 6.23 -6.59 -4.52
CA ARG A 28 6.28 -7.39 -3.30
C ARG A 28 4.95 -8.07 -3.00
N LEU A 29 3.84 -7.32 -3.01
CA LEU A 29 2.48 -7.84 -2.80
C LEU A 29 2.16 -8.95 -3.80
N LYS A 30 2.56 -8.82 -5.07
CA LYS A 30 2.42 -9.89 -6.07
C LYS A 30 3.25 -11.12 -5.69
N SER A 31 4.52 -10.91 -5.35
CA SER A 31 5.45 -12.02 -5.05
C SER A 31 5.06 -12.82 -3.79
N GLU A 32 4.42 -12.18 -2.82
CA GLU A 32 3.95 -12.85 -1.58
C GLU A 32 2.53 -13.44 -1.71
N GLY A 33 1.91 -13.35 -2.89
CA GLY A 33 0.61 -13.98 -3.16
C GLY A 33 -0.61 -13.14 -2.74
N TRP A 34 -0.41 -11.92 -2.23
CA TRP A 34 -1.51 -11.06 -1.76
C TRP A 34 -2.59 -10.83 -2.83
N VAL A 35 -2.19 -10.65 -4.10
CA VAL A 35 -3.12 -10.44 -5.22
C VAL A 35 -4.06 -11.65 -5.38
N ASP A 36 -3.54 -12.85 -5.21
CA ASP A 36 -4.33 -14.06 -5.38
C ASP A 36 -5.23 -14.33 -4.17
N GLU A 37 -4.78 -14.03 -2.96
CA GLU A 37 -5.62 -14.07 -1.76
C GLU A 37 -6.78 -13.07 -1.85
N VAL A 38 -6.55 -11.85 -2.33
CA VAL A 38 -7.61 -10.86 -2.55
C VAL A 38 -8.59 -11.33 -3.62
N LYS A 39 -8.12 -11.95 -4.71
CA LYS A 39 -9.03 -12.55 -5.70
C LYS A 39 -9.87 -13.68 -5.10
N GLN A 40 -9.30 -14.51 -4.23
CA GLN A 40 -10.06 -15.56 -3.54
C GLN A 40 -11.12 -14.98 -2.61
N LEU A 41 -10.78 -13.93 -1.86
CA LEU A 41 -11.71 -13.19 -1.02
C LEU A 41 -12.89 -12.62 -1.84
N ILE A 42 -12.60 -11.98 -2.97
CA ILE A 42 -13.62 -11.45 -3.89
C ILE A 42 -14.52 -12.57 -4.43
N ARG A 43 -13.95 -13.69 -4.88
CA ARG A 43 -14.73 -14.82 -5.41
C ARG A 43 -15.63 -15.44 -4.36
N LYS A 44 -15.17 -15.52 -3.10
CA LYS A 44 -15.98 -16.01 -1.98
C LYS A 44 -17.19 -15.11 -1.77
N GLU A 45 -16.99 -13.80 -1.71
CA GLU A 45 -18.06 -12.83 -1.51
C GLU A 45 -19.09 -12.88 -2.65
N ILE A 46 -18.65 -12.93 -3.91
CA ILE A 46 -19.54 -13.06 -5.07
C ILE A 46 -20.35 -14.37 -5.03
N LYS A 47 -19.73 -15.47 -4.56
CA LYS A 47 -20.41 -16.75 -4.43
C LYS A 47 -21.48 -16.72 -3.32
N GLU A 48 -21.25 -15.98 -2.25
CA GLU A 48 -22.16 -15.84 -1.11
C GLU A 48 -23.32 -14.87 -1.40
N GLN A 49 -23.05 -13.74 -2.06
CA GLN A 49 -24.07 -12.74 -2.41
C GLN A 49 -24.85 -13.10 -3.68
N GLY A 50 -24.22 -13.81 -4.63
CA GLY A 50 -24.76 -14.07 -5.96
C GLY A 50 -24.36 -12.98 -6.96
N ILE A 51 -23.85 -13.40 -8.14
CA ILE A 51 -23.24 -12.49 -9.12
C ILE A 51 -24.15 -11.36 -9.62
N LYS A 52 -25.48 -11.54 -9.57
CA LYS A 52 -26.44 -10.55 -10.06
C LYS A 52 -26.66 -9.39 -9.08
N ASP A 53 -26.32 -9.60 -7.82
CA ASP A 53 -26.59 -8.65 -6.72
C ASP A 53 -25.32 -7.92 -6.26
N VAL A 54 -24.17 -8.19 -6.90
CA VAL A 54 -22.88 -7.59 -6.55
C VAL A 54 -22.65 -6.30 -7.34
N ASP A 55 -22.59 -5.18 -6.63
CA ASP A 55 -22.07 -3.92 -7.14
C ASP A 55 -20.55 -3.81 -6.86
N PRO A 56 -19.70 -3.52 -7.86
CA PRO A 56 -18.25 -3.44 -7.67
C PRO A 56 -17.79 -2.41 -6.62
N ASN A 57 -18.48 -1.26 -6.49
CA ASN A 57 -18.09 -0.25 -5.52
C ASN A 57 -18.41 -0.70 -4.09
N THR A 58 -19.59 -1.28 -3.89
CA THR A 58 -20.01 -1.89 -2.64
C THR A 58 -19.06 -3.01 -2.23
N LEU A 59 -18.68 -3.86 -3.19
CA LEU A 59 -17.71 -4.94 -2.98
C LEU A 59 -16.34 -4.41 -2.58
N TYR A 60 -15.86 -3.34 -3.23
CA TYR A 60 -14.61 -2.67 -2.85
C TYR A 60 -14.69 -2.13 -1.41
N GLU A 61 -15.76 -1.42 -1.06
CA GLU A 61 -15.94 -0.83 0.26
C GLU A 61 -15.96 -1.89 1.38
N GLN A 62 -16.60 -3.03 1.12
CA GLN A 62 -16.64 -4.17 2.03
C GLN A 62 -15.25 -4.84 2.17
N LEU A 63 -14.54 -5.05 1.05
CA LEU A 63 -13.34 -5.89 1.03
C LEU A 63 -12.03 -5.12 1.22
N LYS A 64 -11.99 -3.79 1.12
CA LYS A 64 -10.76 -3.01 1.32
C LYS A 64 -10.14 -3.21 2.71
N GLY A 65 -10.96 -3.36 3.75
CA GLY A 65 -10.52 -3.64 5.11
C GLY A 65 -9.89 -5.03 5.25
N PRO A 66 -10.62 -6.11 4.92
CA PRO A 66 -10.07 -7.47 4.85
C PRO A 66 -8.81 -7.59 3.98
N ALA A 67 -8.80 -7.02 2.77
CA ALA A 67 -7.65 -7.04 1.87
C ALA A 67 -6.40 -6.38 2.50
N ARG A 68 -6.56 -5.25 3.20
CA ARG A 68 -5.45 -4.60 3.93
C ARG A 68 -4.89 -5.46 5.06
N ARG A 69 -5.71 -6.32 5.69
CA ARG A 69 -5.24 -7.22 6.76
C ARG A 69 -4.37 -8.36 6.24
N LEU A 70 -4.52 -8.74 4.97
CA LEU A 70 -3.70 -9.76 4.32
C LEU A 70 -2.27 -9.27 4.02
N ILE A 71 -2.02 -7.96 4.08
CA ILE A 71 -0.66 -7.42 3.86
C ILE A 71 0.25 -7.87 5.01
N SER A 72 1.34 -8.56 4.66
CA SER A 72 2.29 -9.08 5.63
C SER A 72 2.96 -7.96 6.42
N ASN A 73 3.35 -8.25 7.68
CA ASN A 73 4.11 -7.27 8.47
C ASN A 73 5.44 -6.92 7.81
N SER A 74 6.10 -7.90 7.18
CA SER A 74 7.35 -7.66 6.45
C SER A 74 7.19 -6.64 5.31
N THR A 75 6.06 -6.65 4.60
CA THR A 75 5.77 -5.67 3.54
C THR A 75 5.50 -4.28 4.11
N LYS A 76 4.82 -4.19 5.27
CA LYS A 76 4.61 -2.92 5.97
C LYS A 76 5.93 -2.34 6.49
N GLU A 77 6.79 -3.18 7.05
CA GLU A 77 8.12 -2.82 7.52
C GLU A 77 9.00 -2.31 6.37
N GLU A 78 8.96 -2.97 5.21
CA GLU A 78 9.72 -2.53 4.03
C GLU A 78 9.24 -1.18 3.49
N LEU A 79 7.92 -0.96 3.45
CA LEU A 79 7.35 0.35 3.10
C LEU A 79 7.81 1.43 4.08
N PHE A 80 7.70 1.15 5.39
CA PHE A 80 8.12 2.08 6.42
C PHE A 80 9.62 2.42 6.29
N LYS A 81 10.47 1.40 6.12
CA LYS A 81 11.91 1.56 5.93
C LYS A 81 12.22 2.42 4.70
N SER A 82 11.56 2.17 3.58
CA SER A 82 11.76 2.94 2.34
C SER A 82 11.45 4.42 2.53
N VAL A 83 10.31 4.74 3.16
CA VAL A 83 9.92 6.13 3.46
C VAL A 83 10.87 6.76 4.48
N LYS A 84 11.20 6.03 5.56
CA LYS A 84 12.13 6.48 6.61
C LYS A 84 13.49 6.83 6.02
N THR A 85 14.07 5.96 5.21
CA THR A 85 15.36 6.19 4.54
C THR A 85 15.32 7.48 3.71
N TRP A 86 14.29 7.65 2.90
CA TRP A 86 14.16 8.86 2.08
C TRP A 86 14.04 10.15 2.92
N VAL A 87 13.25 10.12 4.00
CA VAL A 87 13.09 11.28 4.89
C VAL A 87 14.40 11.59 5.62
N SER A 88 15.12 10.58 6.11
CA SER A 88 16.42 10.75 6.76
C SER A 88 17.45 11.38 5.82
N GLU A 89 17.51 10.95 4.56
CA GLU A 89 18.40 11.53 3.55
C GLU A 89 18.10 13.01 3.27
N ARG A 90 16.82 13.41 3.29
CA ARG A 90 16.41 14.82 3.04
C ARG A 90 16.61 15.73 4.23
N THR A 91 16.38 15.21 5.43
CA THR A 91 16.44 16.01 6.65
C THR A 91 17.84 16.03 7.28
N GLY A 92 18.71 15.09 6.90
CA GLY A 92 20.01 14.87 7.54
C GLY A 92 19.89 14.30 8.96
N VAL A 93 18.68 13.87 9.37
CA VAL A 93 18.43 13.25 10.67
C VAL A 93 18.53 11.73 10.52
N LEU A 94 19.55 11.16 11.16
CA LEU A 94 19.69 9.72 11.30
C LEU A 94 18.67 9.22 12.35
N ASP A 95 17.96 8.13 12.04
CA ASP A 95 17.04 7.40 12.92
C ASP A 95 15.74 8.11 13.34
N ILE A 96 14.82 8.30 12.39
CA ILE A 96 13.43 8.76 12.62
C ILE A 96 12.43 7.61 12.74
#